data_AF-A0A1M5PXR6-F1
#
_entry.id   AF-A0A1M5PXR6-F1
#
_cell.length_a   1.000
_cell.length_b   1.000
_cell.length_c   1.000
_cell.angle_alpha   90.00
_cell.angle_beta   90.00
_cell.angle_gamma   90.00
#
_symmetry.space_group_name_H-M   'P 1'
#
loop_
_entity.id
_entity.type
_entity.pdbx_description
1 polymer ?
#
loop_
_entity_poly.entity_id
_entity_poly.type
_entity_poly.pdbx_seq_one_letter_code
_entity_poly.pdbx_strand_id
1 'polypeptide(L)' 'MDWGLLFLVFTLLILAGISYLVMRFFNRWTSKSQYKTVWNVLIFVGSFALLFFISFIIFMMNVNLGR' A
#
# COMPACT_ATOMS: atom_id res chain seq x y z
N MET A 1 6.52 16.71 19.91
CA MET A 1 6.60 15.72 18.82
C MET A 1 5.19 15.18 18.65
N ASP A 2 4.55 15.44 17.52
CA ASP A 2 3.15 15.05 17.30
C ASP A 2 3.05 13.53 17.10
N TRP A 3 2.58 12.85 18.14
CA TRP A 3 2.37 11.40 18.12
C TRP A 3 1.44 10.95 16.98
N GLY A 4 0.48 11.79 16.59
CA GLY A 4 -0.39 11.54 15.43
C GLY A 4 0.36 11.53 14.10
N LEU A 5 1.32 12.44 13.91
CA LEU A 5 2.17 12.45 12.71
C LEU A 5 3.08 11.22 12.67
N LEU A 6 3.66 10.82 13.81
CA LEU A 6 4.49 9.62 13.88
C LEU A 6 3.70 8.35 13.54
N PHE A 7 2.48 8.24 14.08
CA PHE A 7 1.60 7.11 13.77
C PHE A 7 1.27 7.04 12.28
N LEU A 8 0.91 8.17 11.68
CA LEU A 8 0.59 8.25 10.25
C LEU A 8 1.80 7.86 9.38
N VAL A 9 2.99 8.37 9.69
CA VAL A 9 4.22 8.03 8.98
C VAL A 9 4.53 6.53 9.10
N PHE A 10 4.34 5.95 10.29
CA PHE A 10 4.59 4.53 10.53
C PHE A 10 3.61 3.64 9.74
N THR A 11 2.32 3.99 9.72
CA THR A 11 1.31 3.29 8.92
C THR A 11 1.61 3.37 7.42
N LEU A 12 1.98 4.55 6.92
CA LEU A 12 2.38 4.72 5.52
C LEU A 12 3.63 3.89 5.18
N LEU A 13 4.61 3.82 6.08
CA LEU A 13 5.82 3.01 5.90
C LEU A 13 5.49 1.52 5.77
N ILE A 14 4.60 1.01 6.62
CA ILE A 14 4.15 -0.39 6.57
C ILE A 14 3.43 -0.66 5.25
N LEU A 15 2.47 0.20 4.87
CA LEU A 15 1.72 0.05 3.63
C LEU A 15 2.64 0.10 2.40
N ALA A 16 3.55 1.07 2.35
CA ALA A 16 4.54 1.19 1.27
C ALA A 16 5.47 -0.03 1.21
N GLY A 17 5.88 -0.57 2.37
CA GLY A 17 6.69 -1.79 2.45
C GLY A 17 5.96 -3.02 1.89
N ILE A 18 4.68 -3.20 2.25
CA ILE A 18 3.86 -4.31 1.73
C ILE A 18 3.64 -4.13 0.21
N SER A 19 3.31 -2.93 -0.26
CA SER A 19 3.16 -2.65 -1.70
C SER A 19 4.44 -2.89 -2.47
N TYR A 20 5.61 -2.59 -1.89
CA TYR A 20 6.90 -2.88 -2.50
C TYR A 20 7.17 -4.38 -2.59
N LEU A 21 6.79 -5.18 -1.58
CA LEU A 21 6.89 -6.64 -1.65
C LEU A 21 6.01 -7.21 -2.76
N VAL A 22 4.79 -6.69 -2.90
CA VAL A 22 3.87 -7.07 -3.99
C VAL A 22 4.48 -6.69 -5.34
N MET A 23 4.95 -5.45 -5.52
CA MET A 23 5.67 -5.02 -6.72
C MET A 23 6.85 -5.96 -7.03
N ARG A 24 7.66 -6.33 -6.03
CA ARG A 24 8.82 -7.21 -6.20
C ARG A 24 8.42 -8.61 -6.66
N PHE A 25 7.30 -9.13 -6.17
CA PHE A 25 6.77 -10.42 -6.61
C PHE A 25 6.39 -10.38 -8.09
N PHE A 26 5.65 -9.36 -8.52
CA PHE A 26 5.27 -9.18 -9.92
C PHE A 26 6.43 -8.75 -10.83
N ASN A 27 7.47 -8.12 -10.30
CA ASN A 27 8.67 -7.73 -11.05
C ASN A 27 9.39 -8.94 -11.68
N ARG A 28 9.32 -10.12 -11.04
CA ARG A 28 9.80 -11.38 -11.66
C ARG A 28 9.01 -11.73 -12.93
N TRP A 29 7.72 -11.43 -12.95
CA TRP A 29 6.82 -11.74 -14.07
C TRP A 29 6.90 -10.69 -15.18
N THR A 30 7.11 -9.42 -14.84
CA THR A 30 7.20 -8.30 -15.80
C THR A 30 8.61 -8.05 -16.33
N SER A 31 9.63 -8.79 -15.87
CA SER A 31 11.04 -8.54 -16.22
C SER A 31 11.39 -8.75 -17.71
N LYS A 32 10.56 -9.43 -18.50
CA LYS A 32 10.76 -9.58 -19.96
C LYS A 32 10.15 -8.44 -20.80
N SER A 33 9.38 -7.54 -20.18
CA SER A 33 8.71 -6.45 -20.88
C SER A 33 9.62 -5.22 -21.02
N GLN A 34 9.62 -4.61 -22.21
CA GLN A 34 10.31 -3.34 -22.51
C GLN A 34 9.86 -2.20 -21.57
N TYR A 35 8.65 -2.31 -20.99
CA TYR A 35 8.05 -1.32 -20.10
C TYR A 35 8.14 -1.71 -18.61
N LYS A 36 9.14 -2.50 -18.21
CA LYS A 36 9.31 -3.01 -16.84
C LYS A 36 9.12 -1.94 -15.76
N THR A 37 9.67 -0.75 -15.96
CA THR A 37 9.55 0.37 -15.01
C THR A 37 8.10 0.84 -14.85
N VAL A 38 7.39 1.04 -15.97
CA VAL A 38 5.99 1.50 -15.96
C VAL A 38 5.08 0.48 -15.30
N TRP A 39 5.26 -0.82 -15.64
CA TRP A 39 4.51 -1.90 -15.02
C TRP A 39 4.76 -2.01 -13.52
N ASN A 40 6.02 -1.91 -13.08
CA ASN A 40 6.35 -1.94 -11.66
C ASN A 40 5.72 -0.77 -10.89
N VAL A 41 5.74 0.44 -11.45
CA VAL A 41 5.11 1.61 -10.83
C VAL A 41 3.60 1.44 -10.78
N LEU A 42 2.96 0.97 -11.85
CA LEU A 42 1.53 0.68 -11.87
C LEU A 42 1.14 -0.36 -10.81
N ILE A 43 1.91 -1.44 -10.69
CA ILE A 43 1.67 -2.49 -9.70
C ILE A 43 1.89 -1.94 -8.28
N PHE A 44 2.92 -1.13 -8.06
CA PHE A 44 3.18 -0.49 -6.78
C PHE A 44 2.03 0.42 -6.35
N VAL A 45 1.66 1.37 -7.22
CA VAL A 45 0.57 2.34 -6.96
C VAL A 45 -0.77 1.61 -6.80
N GLY A 46 -1.05 0.64 -7.66
CA GLY A 46 -2.28 -0.16 -7.59
C GLY A 46 -2.38 -0.97 -6.29
N SER A 47 -1.29 -1.64 -5.90
CA SER A 47 -1.24 -2.41 -4.65
C SER A 47 -1.35 -1.51 -3.42
N PHE A 48 -0.70 -0.34 -3.46
CA PHE A 48 -0.78 0.65 -2.39
C PHE A 48 -2.20 1.20 -2.22
N ALA A 49 -2.85 1.60 -3.32
CA ALA A 49 -4.22 2.08 -3.30
C ALA A 49 -5.20 0.99 -2.79
N LEU A 50 -5.02 -0.27 -3.22
CA LEU A 50 -5.82 -1.41 -2.75
C LEU A 50 -5.66 -1.63 -1.25
N LEU A 51 -4.41 -1.71 -0.75
CA LEU A 51 -4.16 -1.91 0.67
C LEU A 51 -4.70 -0.75 1.50
N PHE A 52 -4.50 0.49 1.04
CA PHE A 52 -5.04 1.67 1.70
C PHE A 52 -6.57 1.64 1.77
N PHE A 53 -7.23 1.26 0.67
CA PHE A 53 -8.68 1.14 0.60
C PHE A 53 -9.21 0.01 1.50
N ILE A 54 -8.56 -1.15 1.53
CA ILE A 54 -8.91 -2.26 2.44
C ILE A 54 -8.74 -1.82 3.89
N SER A 55 -7.60 -1.20 4.23
CA SER A 55 -7.37 -0.67 5.59
C SER A 55 -8.41 0.37 5.97
N PHE A 56 -8.82 1.25 5.04
CA PHE A 56 -9.87 2.23 5.27
C PHE A 56 -11.23 1.58 5.51
N ILE A 57 -11.60 0.56 4.71
CA ILE A 57 -12.84 -0.19 4.93
C ILE A 57 -12.83 -0.90 6.28
N ILE A 58 -11.73 -1.59 6.63
CA ILE A 58 -11.60 -2.25 7.93
C ILE A 58 -11.73 -1.23 9.05
N PHE A 59 -11.07 -0.07 8.92
CA PHE A 59 -11.20 1.02 9.87
C PHE A 59 -12.66 1.47 10.00
N MET A 60 -13.36 1.75 8.90
CA MET A 60 -14.78 2.15 8.91
C MET A 60 -15.69 1.08 9.51
N MET A 61 -15.42 -0.21 9.27
CA MET A 61 -16.20 -1.33 9.84
C MET A 61 -15.96 -1.54 11.33
N ASN A 62 -14.76 -1.23 11.82
CA ASN A 62 -14.37 -1.39 13.23
C ASN A 62 -14.49 -0.08 14.02
N VAL A 63 -14.66 1.04 13.33
CA VAL A 63 -15.03 2.32 13.92
C VAL A 63 -16.45 2.19 14.43
N ASN A 64 -16.54 1.88 15.72
CA ASN A 64 -17.79 1.95 16.44
C ASN A 64 -18.11 3.43 16.68
N LEU A 65 -18.98 3.99 15.84
CA LEU A 65 -19.44 5.38 15.92
C LEU A 65 -20.45 5.63 17.05
N GLY A 66 -20.87 4.59 17.79
CA GLY A 66 -21.76 4.75 18.93
C GLY A 66 -22.78 3.63 19.06
N ARG A 67 -22.33 2.53 19.68
CA ARG A 67 -22.99 1.96 20.85
C ARG A 67 -21.94 1.70 21.92
#